data_AF-A0A2G9Z4T8-F1
#
_entry.id   AF-A0A2G9Z4T8-F1
#
_cell.length_a   1.000
_cell.length_b   1.000
_cell.length_c   1.000
_cell.angle_alpha   90.00
_cell.angle_beta   90.00
_cell.angle_gamma   90.00
#
_symmetry.space_group_name_H-M   'P 1'
#
loop_
_entity.id
_entity.type
_entity.pdbx_description
1 polymer ?
#
loop_
_entity_poly.entity_id
_entity_poly.type
_entity_poly.pdbx_seq_one_letter_code
_entity_poly.pdbx_strand_id
1 'polypeptide(L)'
;MEKEKQKSTAPWWQPSLLLFYRLSGWIAGPIIIALFVGKWLDKKYETEPWLFLVSVGVAFLISTIGITKDAMKEIKRVEQEDKKITENKIAKK
;
A
#
# COMPACT_ATOMS: atom_id res chain seq x y z
N MET A 1 -18.90 15.60 38.54
CA MET A 1 -17.62 15.58 37.80
C MET A 1 -17.90 14.93 36.47
N GLU A 2 -18.18 15.77 35.48
CA GLU A 2 -18.55 15.37 34.12
C GLU A 2 -17.31 14.76 33.45
N LYS A 3 -17.40 13.48 33.07
CA LYS A 3 -16.32 12.81 32.34
C LYS A 3 -16.31 13.39 30.92
N GLU A 4 -15.46 14.37 30.68
CA GLU A 4 -15.19 14.87 29.34
C GLU A 4 -14.78 13.70 28.44
N LYS A 5 -15.63 13.42 27.44
CA LYS A 5 -15.35 12.47 26.38
C LYS A 5 -14.10 12.96 25.65
N GLN A 6 -12.95 12.35 25.97
CA GLN A 6 -11.73 12.47 25.18
C GLN A 6 -12.04 12.05 23.75
N LYS A 7 -12.28 13.03 22.86
CA LYS A 7 -12.19 12.84 21.43
C LYS A 7 -10.73 12.47 21.18
N SER A 8 -10.44 11.17 21.03
CA SER A 8 -9.14 10.70 20.56
C SER A 8 -8.97 11.19 19.13
N THR A 9 -8.43 12.40 18.97
CA THR A 9 -8.01 12.91 17.68
C THR A 9 -6.86 12.02 17.23
N ALA A 10 -7.09 11.22 16.20
CA ALA A 10 -6.06 10.37 15.61
C ALA A 10 -4.79 11.22 15.36
N PRO A 11 -3.60 10.74 15.76
CA PRO A 11 -2.37 11.51 15.57
C PRO A 11 -2.12 11.83 14.09
N TRP A 12 -1.71 13.07 13.80
CA TRP A 12 -1.42 13.57 12.44
C TRP A 12 -0.40 12.73 11.64
N TRP A 13 0.49 11.98 12.31
CA TRP A 13 1.47 11.09 11.69
C TRP A 13 0.90 9.73 11.27
N GLN A 14 -0.22 9.31 11.86
CA GLN A 14 -0.83 8.00 11.65
C GLN A 14 -1.13 7.71 10.16
N PRO A 15 -1.77 8.62 9.40
CA PRO A 15 -2.04 8.38 7.98
C PRO A 15 -0.77 8.22 7.14
N SER A 16 0.28 9.02 7.41
CA SER A 16 1.57 8.90 6.71
C SER A 16 2.24 7.55 6.98
N LEU A 17 2.21 7.11 8.24
CA LEU A 17 2.77 5.81 8.63
C LEU A 17 1.99 4.66 7.96
N LEU A 18 0.66 4.76 7.92
CA LEU A 18 -0.20 3.77 7.27
C LEU A 18 0.06 3.66 5.76
N LEU A 19 0.23 4.81 5.09
CA LEU A 19 0.61 4.85 3.67
C LEU A 19 1.96 4.19 3.44
N PHE A 20 2.96 4.54 4.25
CA PHE A 20 4.28 3.93 4.18
C PHE A 20 4.21 2.41 4.31
N TYR A 21 3.51 1.89 5.33
CA TYR A 21 3.36 0.44 5.52
C TYR A 21 2.70 -0.26 4.32
N ARG A 22 1.66 0.34 3.73
CA ARG A 22 1.03 -0.22 2.53
C ARG A 22 1.98 -0.29 1.35
N LEU A 23 2.71 0.79 1.09
CA LEU A 23 3.67 0.86 -0.01
C LEU A 23 4.82 -0.12 0.20
N SER A 24 5.40 -0.15 1.41
CA SER A 24 6.43 -1.13 1.77
C SER A 24 5.92 -2.56 1.68
N GLY A 25 4.65 -2.81 2.00
CA GLY A 25 4.00 -4.11 1.82
C GLY A 25 3.99 -4.60 0.37
N TRP A 26 3.68 -3.71 -0.58
CA TRP A 26 3.73 -4.03 -2.01
C TRP A 26 5.14 -4.22 -2.55
N ILE A 27 6.17 -3.67 -1.90
CA ILE A 27 7.57 -3.91 -2.27
C ILE A 27 8.04 -5.24 -1.69
N ALA A 28 7.98 -5.38 -0.36
CA ALA A 28 8.53 -6.52 0.34
C ALA A 28 7.76 -7.82 0.05
N GLY A 29 6.42 -7.77 -0.02
CA GLY A 29 5.58 -8.95 -0.21
C GLY A 29 5.90 -9.72 -1.50
N PRO A 30 5.72 -9.11 -2.69
CA PRO A 30 6.02 -9.75 -3.97
C PRO A 30 7.47 -10.20 -4.09
N ILE A 31 8.42 -9.41 -3.60
CA ILE A 31 9.85 -9.77 -3.68
C ILE A 31 10.13 -11.00 -2.83
N ILE A 32 9.69 -11.04 -1.57
CA ILE A 32 9.87 -12.22 -0.71
C ILE A 32 9.25 -13.46 -1.36
N ILE A 33 8.02 -13.35 -1.88
CA ILE A 33 7.36 -14.46 -2.59
C ILE A 33 8.19 -14.92 -3.80
N ALA A 34 8.69 -13.99 -4.62
CA ALA A 34 9.52 -14.32 -5.77
C ALA A 34 10.86 -14.96 -5.39
N LEU A 35 11.48 -14.57 -4.27
CA LEU A 35 12.71 -15.21 -3.80
C LEU A 35 12.48 -16.68 -3.47
N PHE A 36 11.39 -17.00 -2.77
CA PHE A 36 11.05 -18.38 -2.42
C PHE A 36 10.62 -19.20 -3.64
N VAL A 37 9.71 -18.66 -4.45
CA VAL A 37 9.19 -19.34 -5.65
C VAL A 37 10.28 -19.50 -6.69
N GLY A 38 11.04 -18.44 -6.98
CA GLY A 38 12.09 -18.44 -7.99
C GLY A 38 13.21 -19.42 -7.68
N LYS A 39 13.71 -19.45 -6.44
CA LYS A 39 14.72 -20.43 -6.01
C LYS A 39 14.20 -21.86 -6.05
N TRP A 40 12.94 -22.07 -5.65
CA TRP A 40 12.35 -23.40 -5.70
C TRP A 40 12.20 -23.91 -7.13
N LEU A 41 11.77 -23.04 -8.05
CA LEU A 41 11.62 -23.36 -9.46
C LEU A 41 12.98 -23.65 -10.10
N ASP A 42 13.97 -22.80 -9.84
CA ASP A 42 15.32 -23.00 -10.38
C ASP A 42 15.95 -24.33 -9.91
N LYS A 43 15.80 -24.69 -8.63
CA LYS A 43 16.26 -25.99 -8.11
C LYS A 43 15.52 -27.17 -8.74
N LYS A 44 14.24 -26.99 -9.12
CA LYS A 44 13.42 -28.05 -9.70
C LYS A 44 13.75 -28.31 -11.17
N TYR A 45 14.10 -27.28 -11.91
CA TYR A 45 14.34 -27.35 -13.36
C TYR A 45 15.82 -27.28 -13.74
N GLU A 46 16.73 -27.17 -12.78
CA GLU A 46 18.17 -27.00 -13.00
C GLU A 46 18.48 -25.76 -13.88
N THR A 47 17.63 -24.73 -13.80
CA THR A 47 17.72 -23.51 -14.60
C THR A 47 18.40 -22.36 -13.86
N GLU A 48 19.12 -22.63 -12.75
CA GLU A 48 19.72 -21.59 -11.92
C GLU A 48 20.60 -20.62 -12.76
N PRO A 49 20.39 -19.28 -12.69
CA PRO A 49 19.41 -18.52 -11.91
C PRO A 49 18.28 -17.87 -12.75
N TRP A 50 17.91 -18.45 -13.91
CA TRP A 50 17.01 -17.80 -14.86
C TRP A 50 15.56 -17.67 -14.35
N LEU A 51 14.99 -18.71 -13.75
CA LEU A 51 13.61 -18.64 -13.25
C LEU A 51 13.52 -17.78 -12.00
N PHE A 52 14.57 -17.70 -11.20
CA PHE A 52 14.71 -16.73 -10.14
C PHE A 52 14.65 -15.30 -10.68
N LEU A 53 15.45 -14.97 -11.69
CA LEU A 53 15.47 -13.63 -12.28
C LEU A 53 14.12 -13.25 -12.89
N VAL A 54 13.48 -14.17 -13.62
CA VAL A 54 12.14 -13.95 -14.17
C VAL A 54 11.12 -13.75 -13.05
N SER A 55 11.17 -14.57 -11.99
CA SER A 55 10.24 -14.44 -10.85
C SER A 55 10.39 -13.10 -10.14
N VAL A 56 11.62 -12.63 -9.92
CA VAL A 56 11.89 -11.31 -9.35
C VAL A 56 11.39 -10.18 -10.28
N GLY A 57 11.61 -10.32 -11.59
CA GLY A 57 11.10 -9.37 -12.58
C GLY A 57 9.58 -9.27 -12.56
N VAL A 58 8.88 -10.41 -12.52
CA VAL A 58 7.41 -10.45 -12.41
C VAL A 58 6.93 -9.84 -11.09
N ALA A 59 7.58 -10.14 -9.97
CA ALA A 59 7.26 -9.53 -8.67
C ALA A 59 7.45 -8.01 -8.68
N PHE A 60 8.48 -7.51 -9.36
CA PHE A 60 8.72 -6.08 -9.50
C PHE A 60 7.59 -5.39 -10.28
N LEU A 61 7.09 -6.01 -11.35
CA LEU A 61 5.94 -5.51 -12.10
C LEU A 61 4.66 -5.51 -11.25
N ILE A 62 4.42 -6.59 -10.51
CA ILE A 62 3.27 -6.69 -9.59
C ILE A 62 3.33 -5.59 -8.53
N SER A 63 4.50 -5.39 -7.92
CA SER A 63 4.75 -4.33 -6.95
C SER A 63 4.44 -2.94 -7.54
N THR A 64 4.98 -2.64 -8.72
CA THR A 64 4.79 -1.36 -9.40
C THR A 64 3.31 -1.08 -9.67
N ILE A 65 2.58 -2.07 -10.18
CA ILE A 65 1.14 -1.95 -10.46
C ILE A 65 0.36 -1.80 -9.16
N GLY A 66 0.68 -2.58 -8.12
CA GLY A 66 0.04 -2.51 -6.82
C GLY A 66 0.19 -1.14 -6.16
N ILE A 67 1.42 -0.64 -6.09
CA ILE A 67 1.75 0.70 -5.58
C ILE A 67 0.98 1.77 -6.34
N THR A 68 1.01 1.73 -7.68
CA THR A 68 0.35 2.75 -8.51
C THR A 68 -1.16 2.77 -8.26
N LYS A 69 -1.79 1.60 -8.19
CA LYS A 69 -3.23 1.48 -7.93
C LYS A 69 -3.61 1.99 -6.54
N ASP A 70 -2.83 1.64 -5.51
CA ASP A 70 -3.10 2.09 -4.14
C ASP A 70 -2.86 3.59 -3.97
N ALA A 71 -1.79 4.13 -4.57
CA ALA A 71 -1.52 5.56 -4.59
C ALA A 71 -2.67 6.34 -5.27
N MET A 72 -3.12 5.90 -6.45
CA MET A 72 -4.25 6.54 -7.13
C MET A 72 -5.55 6.45 -6.33
N LYS A 73 -5.78 5.32 -5.63
CA LYS A 73 -6.95 5.16 -4.77
C LYS A 73 -6.91 6.10 -3.57
N GLU A 74 -5.75 6.31 -2.98
CA GLU A 74 -5.59 7.24 -1.85
C GLU A 74 -5.80 8.69 -2.30
N ILE A 75 -5.21 9.09 -3.43
CA ILE A 75 -5.41 10.44 -3.99
C ILE A 75 -6.90 10.72 -4.22
N LYS A 76 -7.64 9.77 -4.81
CA LYS A 76 -9.09 9.90 -5.01
C LYS A 76 -9.88 9.98 -3.71
N ARG A 77 -9.44 9.28 -2.65
CA ARG A 77 -10.09 9.37 -1.33
C ARG A 77 -9.94 10.75 -0.73
N VAL A 78 -8.73 11.29 -0.74
CA VAL A 78 -8.45 12.64 -0.22
C VAL A 78 -9.28 13.68 -0.97
N GLU A 79 -9.33 13.61 -2.30
CA GLU A 79 -10.14 14.54 -3.11
C GLU A 79 -11.64 14.47 -2.79
N GLN A 80 -12.17 13.27 -2.51
CA GLN A 80 -13.58 13.08 -2.14
C GLN A 80 -13.88 13.58 -0.72
N GLU A 81 -12.96 13.38 0.22
CA GLU A 81 -13.09 13.89 1.58
C GLU A 81 -13.09 15.42 1.60
N ASP A 82 -12.22 16.06 0.84
CA ASP A 82 -12.16 17.53 0.71
C ASP A 82 -13.45 18.11 0.11
N LYS A 83 -14.01 17.47 -0.93
CA LYS A 83 -15.29 17.89 -1.54
C LYS A 83 -16.45 17.80 -0.54
N LYS A 84 -16.56 16.70 0.20
CA LYS A 84 -17.61 16.51 1.23
C LYS A 84 -17.51 17.52 2.37
N ILE A 85 -16.30 17.87 2.79
CA ILE A 85 -16.09 18.90 3.82
C ILE A 85 -16.58 20.27 3.31
N THR A 86 -16.31 20.59 2.04
CA THR A 86 -16.72 21.85 1.40
C THR A 86 -18.24 21.94 1.26
N GLU A 87 -18.91 20.88 0.79
CA GLU A 87 -20.38 20.82 0.67
C GLU A 87 -21.08 20.97 2.03
N ASN A 88 -20.58 20.29 3.07
CA ASN A 88 -21.14 20.42 4.43
C ASN A 88 -20.98 21.83 5.03
N LYS A 89 -19.91 22.55 4.68
CA LYS A 89 -19.73 23.95 5.11
C LYS A 89 -20.72 24.89 4.42
N ILE A 90 -21.04 24.65 3.15
CA ILE A 90 -22.00 25.45 2.38
C ILE A 90 -23.44 25.18 2.86
N ALA A 91 -23.80 23.92 3.12
CA ALA A 91 -25.14 23.54 3.57
C ALA A 91 -25.49 23.99 5.00
N LYS A 92 -24.49 24.37 5.81
CA LYS A 92 -24.67 24.87 7.19
C LYS A 92 -24.69 26.40 7.30
N LYS A 93 -24.47 27.12 6.19
CA LYS A 93 -24.46 28.58 6.14
C LYS A 93 -25.78 29.09 5.58
#